data_AF-A0A182ST88-F1
#
_entry.id   AF-A0A182ST88-F1
#
_cell.length_a   1.000
_cell.length_b   1.000
_cell.length_c   1.000
_cell.angle_alpha   90.00
_cell.angle_beta   90.00
_cell.angle_gamma   90.00
#
_symmetry.space_group_name_H-M   'P 1'
#
loop_
_entity.id
_entity.type
_entity.pdbx_description
1 polymer ?
#
loop_
_entity_poly.entity_id
_entity_poly.type
_entity_poly.pdbx_seq_one_letter_code
_entity_poly.pdbx_strand_id
1 'polypeptide(L)'
;MLLQVYDVTAIKVKNVNNGTVGKPVVFLVETSQAGPGNLEVTVNGGRVPTSAQAQGQHTYAISFTPREAQNHTVELRFNGQDVPGSPFTCKVSPAARIVSSDLTDKVSVGHTFDFVVESDIAPVVEVLGPARRPVRADIVPAAPAGYRVKFEPVEVGDH
;
A
#
# COMPACT_ATOMS: atom_id res chain seq x y z
N MET A 1 -45.19 8.35 -15.43
CA MET A 1 -43.72 8.44 -15.45
C MET A 1 -43.21 8.12 -14.05
N LEU A 2 -42.35 7.14 -13.88
CA LEU A 2 -41.72 6.83 -12.60
C LEU A 2 -40.42 7.63 -12.51
N LEU A 3 -40.33 8.54 -11.55
CA LEU A 3 -39.11 9.27 -11.25
C LEU A 3 -38.28 8.45 -10.27
N GLN A 4 -37.03 8.15 -10.63
CA GLN A 4 -36.06 7.57 -9.71
C GLN A 4 -35.28 8.71 -9.03
N VAL A 5 -35.23 8.68 -7.71
CA VAL A 5 -34.54 9.68 -6.88
C VAL A 5 -33.30 9.04 -6.29
N TYR A 6 -32.19 9.78 -6.26
CA TYR A 6 -30.92 9.35 -5.71
C TYR A 6 -30.31 10.43 -4.81
N ASP A 7 -29.41 10.03 -3.92
CA ASP A 7 -28.68 10.90 -2.99
C ASP A 7 -27.18 10.59 -3.03
N VAL A 8 -26.41 11.43 -3.73
CA VAL A 8 -24.95 11.29 -3.82
C VAL A 8 -24.27 11.49 -2.47
N THR A 9 -24.88 12.25 -1.55
CA THR A 9 -24.30 12.55 -0.24
C THR A 9 -24.34 11.34 0.71
N ALA A 10 -25.18 10.35 0.39
CA ALA A 10 -25.30 9.12 1.13
C ALA A 10 -24.20 8.09 0.81
N ILE A 11 -23.39 8.33 -0.24
CA ILE A 11 -22.25 7.46 -0.59
C ILE A 11 -21.10 7.73 0.37
N LYS A 12 -20.52 6.65 0.92
CA LYS A 12 -19.40 6.73 1.87
C LYS A 12 -18.18 6.01 1.33
N VAL A 13 -17.04 6.70 1.35
CA VAL A 13 -15.73 6.12 1.06
C VAL A 13 -15.02 5.81 2.38
N LYS A 14 -14.53 4.59 2.54
CA LYS A 14 -13.83 4.10 3.75
C LYS A 14 -12.48 3.50 3.38
N ASN A 15 -11.58 3.42 4.37
CA ASN A 15 -10.26 2.79 4.24
C ASN A 15 -9.39 3.42 3.13
N VAL A 16 -9.46 4.74 2.96
CA VAL A 16 -8.55 5.47 2.07
C VAL A 16 -7.16 5.46 2.68
N ASN A 17 -6.26 4.67 2.09
CA ASN A 17 -4.90 4.48 2.57
C ASN A 17 -3.88 4.92 1.52
N ASN A 18 -2.69 5.26 1.98
CA ASN A 18 -1.52 5.41 1.12
C ASN A 18 -1.07 4.04 0.57
N GLY A 19 -0.30 4.08 -0.52
CA GLY A 19 0.12 2.89 -1.24
C GLY A 19 1.63 2.71 -1.30
N THR A 20 2.04 1.55 -1.79
CA THR A 20 3.41 1.25 -2.19
C THR A 20 3.39 0.76 -3.62
N VAL A 21 4.36 1.16 -4.44
CA VAL A 21 4.51 0.67 -5.81
C VAL A 21 4.43 -0.86 -5.83
N GLY A 22 3.61 -1.40 -6.74
CA GLY A 22 3.43 -2.83 -6.93
C GLY A 22 2.48 -3.52 -5.93
N LYS A 23 2.03 -2.83 -4.87
CA LYS A 23 1.04 -3.36 -3.93
C LYS A 23 -0.36 -2.77 -4.22
N PRO A 24 -1.43 -3.59 -4.26
CA PRO A 24 -2.78 -3.06 -4.44
C PRO A 24 -3.15 -2.09 -3.31
N VAL A 25 -3.70 -0.93 -3.70
CA VAL A 25 -4.40 -0.02 -2.80
C VAL A 25 -5.87 -0.35 -2.88
N VAL A 26 -6.54 -0.53 -1.73
CA VAL A 26 -7.96 -0.90 -1.66
C VAL A 26 -8.69 0.07 -0.75
N PHE A 27 -9.81 0.59 -1.23
CA PHE A 27 -10.77 1.36 -0.44
C PHE A 27 -12.19 0.83 -0.67
N LEU A 28 -13.08 1.10 0.29
CA LEU A 28 -14.46 0.63 0.24
C LEU A 28 -15.40 1.77 -0.12
N VAL A 29 -16.38 1.50 -0.99
CA VAL A 29 -17.46 2.42 -1.32
C VAL A 29 -18.79 1.79 -0.90
N GLU A 30 -19.52 2.46 -0.01
CA GLU A 30 -20.86 2.06 0.43
C GLU A 30 -21.93 2.91 -0.26
N THR A 31 -22.90 2.26 -0.87
CA THR A 31 -23.96 2.90 -1.68
C THR A 31 -25.38 2.61 -1.16
N SER A 32 -25.51 2.02 0.04
CA SER A 32 -26.78 1.46 0.53
C SER A 32 -27.94 2.45 0.64
N GLN A 33 -27.65 3.73 0.77
CA GLN A 33 -28.64 4.79 0.92
C GLN A 33 -28.62 5.78 -0.26
N ALA A 34 -27.86 5.49 -1.32
CA ALA A 34 -27.69 6.39 -2.46
C ALA A 34 -28.86 6.31 -3.46
N GLY A 35 -29.64 5.23 -3.43
CA GLY A 35 -30.63 4.94 -4.46
C GLY A 35 -29.99 4.42 -5.75
N PRO A 36 -30.78 4.31 -6.84
CA PRO A 36 -30.31 3.78 -8.11
C PRO A 36 -29.35 4.75 -8.82
N GLY A 37 -28.30 4.21 -9.45
CA GLY A 37 -27.39 5.00 -10.25
C GLY A 37 -26.12 4.27 -10.66
N ASN A 38 -25.29 4.98 -11.43
CA ASN A 38 -23.98 4.52 -11.87
C ASN A 38 -22.88 5.16 -11.01
N LEU A 39 -22.01 4.32 -10.43
CA LEU A 39 -20.81 4.75 -9.74
C LEU A 39 -19.62 4.66 -10.70
N GLU A 40 -18.93 5.76 -10.90
CA GLU A 40 -17.73 5.87 -11.73
C GLU A 40 -16.54 6.14 -10.82
N VAL A 41 -15.46 5.38 -11.02
CA VAL A 41 -14.20 5.57 -10.29
C VAL A 41 -13.05 5.64 -11.27
N THR A 42 -12.30 6.75 -11.23
CA THR A 42 -11.08 6.93 -12.00
C THR A 42 -9.89 7.17 -11.09
N VAL A 43 -8.72 6.73 -11.53
CA VAL A 43 -7.45 7.05 -10.88
C VAL A 43 -6.56 7.74 -11.91
N ASN A 44 -6.09 8.93 -11.56
CA ASN A 44 -5.32 9.82 -12.43
C ASN A 44 -6.03 10.10 -13.76
N GLY A 45 -7.35 10.32 -13.73
CA GLY A 45 -8.16 10.50 -14.94
C GLY A 45 -8.25 9.25 -15.82
N GLY A 46 -8.18 8.05 -15.22
CA GLY A 46 -8.33 6.77 -15.92
C GLY A 46 -7.04 6.18 -16.48
N ARG A 47 -5.89 6.84 -16.26
CA ARG A 47 -4.58 6.31 -16.69
C ARG A 47 -4.12 5.11 -15.88
N VAL A 48 -4.62 4.98 -14.65
CA VAL A 48 -4.33 3.83 -13.79
C VAL A 48 -5.58 2.95 -13.74
N PRO A 49 -5.49 1.69 -14.21
CA PRO A 49 -6.62 0.77 -14.20
C PRO A 49 -7.12 0.51 -12.78
N THR A 50 -8.44 0.45 -12.64
CA THR A 50 -9.13 0.10 -11.40
C THR A 50 -9.84 -1.25 -11.54
N SER A 51 -10.05 -1.92 -10.42
CA SER A 51 -10.89 -3.11 -10.30
C SER A 51 -11.93 -2.88 -9.21
N ALA A 52 -13.13 -3.41 -9.41
CA ALA A 52 -14.22 -3.34 -8.44
C ALA A 52 -14.68 -4.75 -8.09
N GLN A 53 -14.76 -5.05 -6.79
CA GLN A 53 -15.26 -6.32 -6.28
C GLN A 53 -16.37 -6.06 -5.26
N ALA A 54 -17.54 -6.65 -5.48
CA ALA A 54 -18.62 -6.61 -4.50
C ALA A 54 -18.22 -7.33 -3.19
N GLN A 55 -18.44 -6.67 -2.05
CA GLN A 55 -18.22 -7.21 -0.69
C GLN A 55 -19.54 -7.45 0.05
N GLY A 56 -20.67 -7.19 -0.62
CA GLY A 56 -22.02 -7.27 -0.08
C GLY A 56 -23.00 -6.57 -1.04
N GLN A 57 -24.28 -6.48 -0.68
CA GLN A 57 -25.30 -5.93 -1.58
C GLN A 57 -25.06 -4.45 -1.97
N HIS A 58 -24.39 -3.66 -1.12
CA HIS A 58 -24.21 -2.22 -1.33
C HIS A 58 -22.81 -1.74 -0.94
N THR A 59 -21.83 -2.62 -1.01
CA THR A 59 -20.44 -2.31 -0.66
C THR A 59 -19.52 -2.87 -1.73
N TYR A 60 -18.65 -2.02 -2.25
CA TYR A 60 -17.68 -2.37 -3.29
C TYR A 60 -16.28 -2.09 -2.78
N ALA A 61 -15.40 -3.08 -2.87
CA ALA A 61 -13.96 -2.88 -2.74
C ALA A 61 -13.42 -2.43 -4.10
N ILE A 62 -12.95 -1.20 -4.15
CA ILE A 62 -12.29 -0.63 -5.32
C ILE A 62 -10.79 -0.73 -5.09
N SER A 63 -10.07 -1.21 -6.09
CA SER A 63 -8.61 -1.36 -6.01
C SER A 63 -7.90 -0.88 -7.26
N PHE A 64 -6.66 -0.44 -7.08
CA PHE A 64 -5.70 -0.21 -8.16
C PHE A 64 -4.29 -0.59 -7.69
N THR A 65 -3.42 -0.95 -8.63
CA THR A 65 -2.02 -1.26 -8.32
C THR A 65 -1.12 -0.19 -8.96
N PRO A 66 -0.57 0.75 -8.17
CA PRO A 66 0.27 1.80 -8.70
C PRO A 66 1.62 1.25 -9.17
N ARG A 67 2.13 1.82 -10.25
CA ARG A 67 3.44 1.49 -10.84
C ARG A 67 4.50 2.55 -10.60
N GLU A 68 4.09 3.73 -10.16
CA GLU A 68 4.95 4.89 -9.96
C GLU A 68 4.81 5.41 -8.53
N ALA A 69 5.93 5.86 -7.94
CA ALA A 69 5.95 6.44 -6.61
C ALA A 69 5.59 7.93 -6.70
N GLN A 70 4.29 8.22 -6.68
CA GLN A 70 3.75 9.57 -6.77
C GLN A 70 2.38 9.67 -6.09
N ASN A 71 1.89 10.90 -5.94
CA ASN A 71 0.50 11.13 -5.57
C ASN A 71 -0.42 10.67 -6.70
N HIS A 72 -1.37 9.81 -6.36
CA HIS A 72 -2.44 9.37 -7.25
C HIS A 72 -3.74 10.06 -6.84
N THR A 73 -4.40 10.73 -7.78
CA THR A 73 -5.71 11.33 -7.56
C THR A 73 -6.78 10.28 -7.86
N VAL A 74 -7.68 10.07 -6.92
CA VAL A 74 -8.83 9.17 -7.07
C VAL A 74 -10.07 10.03 -7.16
N GLU A 75 -10.81 9.87 -8.25
CA GLU A 75 -12.06 10.58 -8.48
C GLU A 75 -13.24 9.59 -8.47
N LEU A 76 -14.28 9.92 -7.72
CA LEU A 76 -15.53 9.16 -7.65
C LEU A 76 -16.70 10.07 -8.02
N ARG A 77 -17.51 9.60 -8.97
CA ARG A 77 -18.74 10.26 -9.40
C ARG A 77 -19.91 9.30 -9.34
N PHE A 78 -21.08 9.80 -8.99
CA PHE A 78 -22.32 9.06 -9.01
C PHE A 78 -23.36 9.80 -9.83
N ASN A 79 -23.87 9.16 -10.90
CA ASN A 79 -24.74 9.81 -11.89
C ASN A 79 -24.19 11.16 -12.41
N GLY A 80 -22.87 11.25 -12.55
CA GLY A 80 -22.17 12.46 -13.00
C GLY A 80 -21.94 13.54 -11.92
N GLN A 81 -22.36 13.32 -10.67
CA GLN A 81 -22.07 14.23 -9.55
C GLN A 81 -20.91 13.73 -8.69
N ASP A 82 -20.09 14.62 -8.15
CA ASP A 82 -18.97 14.24 -7.30
C ASP A 82 -19.47 13.66 -5.96
N VAL A 83 -18.91 12.51 -5.58
CA VAL A 83 -19.15 11.90 -4.27
C VAL A 83 -18.48 12.76 -3.18
N PRO A 84 -19.09 12.96 -2.00
CA PRO A 84 -18.45 13.70 -0.92
C PRO A 84 -17.04 13.16 -0.58
N GLY A 85 -16.05 14.06 -0.53
CA GLY A 85 -14.65 13.71 -0.32
C GLY A 85 -13.89 13.29 -1.58
N SER A 86 -14.55 13.23 -2.74
CA SER A 86 -13.90 13.15 -4.04
C SER A 86 -13.60 14.56 -4.61
N PRO A 87 -12.47 14.77 -5.30
CA PRO A 87 -11.36 13.82 -5.43
C PRO A 87 -10.54 13.74 -4.13
N PHE A 88 -9.86 12.62 -3.91
CA PHE A 88 -8.87 12.49 -2.84
C PHE A 88 -7.52 12.00 -3.36
N THR A 89 -6.46 12.26 -2.59
CA THR A 89 -5.09 11.88 -2.96
C THR A 89 -4.64 10.65 -2.18
N CYS A 90 -4.16 9.64 -2.89
CA CYS A 90 -3.40 8.52 -2.35
C CYS A 90 -1.91 8.75 -2.58
N LYS A 91 -1.12 8.95 -1.52
CA LYS A 91 0.34 9.04 -1.64
C LYS A 91 0.90 7.63 -1.86
N VAL A 92 1.69 7.43 -2.91
CA VAL A 92 2.35 6.14 -3.18
C VAL A 92 3.85 6.27 -3.00
N SER A 93 4.40 5.46 -2.11
CA SER A 93 5.83 5.37 -1.83
C SER A 93 6.53 4.31 -2.71
N PRO A 94 7.85 4.43 -2.94
CA PRO A 94 8.63 3.39 -3.59
C PRO A 94 8.55 2.05 -2.82
N ALA A 95 8.74 0.94 -3.54
CA ALA A 95 8.93 -0.36 -2.89
C ALA A 95 10.22 -0.33 -2.05
N ALA A 96 10.20 -1.04 -0.92
CA ALA A 96 11.38 -1.15 -0.07
C ALA A 96 12.54 -1.80 -0.85
N ARG A 97 13.74 -1.25 -0.72
CA ARG A 97 14.94 -1.74 -1.41
C ARG A 97 16.08 -1.88 -0.41
N ILE A 98 16.76 -3.03 -0.43
CA ILE A 98 18.01 -3.19 0.32
C ILE A 98 19.09 -2.37 -0.38
N VAL A 99 19.70 -1.46 0.37
CA VAL A 99 20.89 -0.72 -0.04
C VAL A 99 21.97 -0.93 1.01
N SER A 100 23.12 -1.38 0.57
CA SER A 100 24.28 -1.60 1.42
C SER A 100 25.42 -0.78 0.87
N SER A 101 26.00 0.08 1.70
CA SER A 101 27.21 0.82 1.33
C SER A 101 28.45 -0.08 1.34
N ASP A 102 28.49 -1.07 2.24
CA ASP A 102 29.71 -1.83 2.58
C ASP A 102 29.42 -3.33 2.73
N LEU A 103 29.04 -4.01 1.65
CA LEU A 103 28.90 -5.48 1.67
C LEU A 103 30.28 -6.11 1.82
N THR A 104 30.67 -6.38 3.06
CA THR A 104 31.44 -7.60 3.29
C THR A 104 30.43 -8.73 3.18
N ASP A 105 30.60 -9.64 2.24
CA ASP A 105 29.76 -10.82 2.03
C ASP A 105 29.89 -11.86 3.17
N LYS A 106 30.59 -11.51 4.25
CA LYS A 106 31.03 -12.39 5.33
C LYS A 106 30.98 -11.68 6.67
N VAL A 107 30.50 -12.39 7.67
CA VAL A 107 30.50 -11.99 9.08
C VAL A 107 30.83 -13.21 9.94
N SER A 108 31.51 -13.00 11.06
CA SER A 108 31.79 -14.08 12.02
C SER A 108 30.56 -14.37 12.88
N VAL A 109 30.34 -15.63 13.26
CA VAL A 109 29.33 -15.99 14.26
C VAL A 109 29.52 -15.13 15.52
N GLY A 110 28.41 -14.67 16.10
CA GLY A 110 28.41 -13.82 17.28
C GLY A 110 28.79 -12.34 17.03
N HIS A 111 28.95 -11.93 15.76
CA HIS A 111 29.23 -10.53 15.41
C HIS A 111 28.06 -9.92 14.66
N THR A 112 27.73 -8.66 14.98
CA THR A 112 26.64 -7.95 14.32
C THR A 112 26.93 -7.74 12.84
N PHE A 113 25.96 -8.08 12.00
CA PHE A 113 25.87 -7.66 10.60
C PHE A 113 24.75 -6.64 10.44
N ASP A 114 24.94 -5.65 9.59
CA ASP A 114 23.90 -4.67 9.28
C ASP A 114 23.82 -4.27 7.81
N PHE A 115 22.62 -3.92 7.39
CA PHE A 115 22.34 -3.35 6.08
C PHE A 115 21.24 -2.30 6.19
N VAL A 116 21.11 -1.45 5.18
CA VAL A 116 20.05 -0.43 5.13
C VAL A 116 18.96 -0.88 4.17
N VAL A 117 17.71 -0.63 4.54
CA VAL A 117 16.54 -0.77 3.69
C VAL A 117 16.01 0.63 3.43
N GLU A 118 16.13 1.11 2.20
CA GLU A 118 15.44 2.31 1.74
C GLU A 118 13.94 2.04 1.74
N SER A 119 13.21 2.75 2.60
CA SER A 119 11.75 2.74 2.66
C SER A 119 11.22 3.94 3.42
N ASP A 120 10.05 4.43 3.02
CA ASP A 120 9.35 5.53 3.72
C ASP A 120 8.68 5.05 5.02
N ILE A 121 8.40 3.74 5.12
CA ILE A 121 7.74 3.12 6.28
C ILE A 121 8.60 1.98 6.83
N ALA A 122 8.41 1.62 8.09
CA ALA A 122 9.16 0.54 8.71
C ALA A 122 8.94 -0.76 7.91
N PRO A 123 10.00 -1.38 7.35
CA PRO A 123 9.87 -2.60 6.59
C PRO A 123 9.61 -3.79 7.52
N VAL A 124 8.92 -4.80 6.98
CA VAL A 124 8.92 -6.14 7.57
C VAL A 124 10.14 -6.86 7.01
N VAL A 125 11.03 -7.33 7.90
CA VAL A 125 12.26 -8.00 7.53
C VAL A 125 12.33 -9.35 8.22
N GLU A 126 12.59 -10.39 7.46
CA GLU A 126 12.84 -11.74 7.94
C GLU A 126 14.24 -12.16 7.49
N VAL A 127 15.12 -12.41 8.46
CA VAL A 127 16.46 -12.97 8.22
C VAL A 127 16.35 -14.46 8.53
N LEU A 128 16.80 -15.33 7.64
CA LEU A 128 16.68 -16.78 7.79
C LEU A 128 18.06 -17.38 7.93
N GLY A 129 18.34 -18.12 8.99
CA GLY A 129 19.59 -18.88 9.09
C GLY A 129 19.64 -20.11 8.16
N PRO A 130 20.72 -20.89 8.19
CA PRO A 130 20.95 -22.01 7.27
C PRO A 130 19.84 -23.07 7.28
N ALA A 131 19.25 -23.31 8.46
CA ALA A 131 18.12 -24.21 8.64
C ALA A 131 16.74 -23.58 8.32
N ARG A 132 16.71 -22.41 7.65
CA ARG A 132 15.54 -21.55 7.43
C ARG A 132 14.83 -21.14 8.72
N ARG A 133 15.58 -21.04 9.81
CA ARG A 133 15.07 -20.57 11.10
C ARG A 133 15.19 -19.05 11.16
N PRO A 134 14.14 -18.33 11.58
CA PRO A 134 14.22 -16.89 11.74
C PRO A 134 15.34 -16.48 12.71
N VAL A 135 16.16 -15.53 12.28
CA VAL A 135 17.16 -14.87 13.11
C VAL A 135 16.59 -13.53 13.56
N ARG A 136 16.74 -13.23 14.86
CA ARG A 136 16.24 -11.98 15.43
C ARG A 136 17.01 -10.81 14.81
N ALA A 137 16.27 -9.90 14.18
CA ALA A 137 16.82 -8.66 13.64
C ALA A 137 16.21 -7.45 14.37
N ASP A 138 17.05 -6.47 14.70
CA ASP A 138 16.64 -5.17 15.20
C ASP A 138 16.56 -4.18 14.03
N ILE A 139 15.41 -3.50 13.91
CA ILE A 139 15.14 -2.54 12.85
C ILE A 139 15.06 -1.15 13.47
N VAL A 140 15.94 -0.24 13.05
CA VAL A 140 15.98 1.14 13.56
C VAL A 140 15.98 2.14 12.40
N PRO A 141 15.34 3.32 12.52
CA PRO A 141 15.44 4.36 11.51
C PRO A 141 16.91 4.72 11.20
N ALA A 142 17.21 4.96 9.93
CA ALA A 142 18.55 5.32 9.46
C ALA A 142 18.51 6.59 8.59
N ALA A 143 19.50 7.47 8.78
CA ALA A 143 19.70 8.64 7.93
C ALA A 143 20.53 8.28 6.68
N PRO A 144 20.34 8.95 5.52
CA PRO A 144 19.40 10.05 5.26
C PRO A 144 17.94 9.62 5.01
N ALA A 145 17.71 8.37 4.59
CA ALA A 145 16.37 7.79 4.44
C ALA A 145 16.44 6.26 4.54
N GLY A 146 15.51 5.65 5.27
CA GLY A 146 15.39 4.20 5.40
C GLY A 146 15.53 3.68 6.82
N TYR A 147 15.79 2.37 6.92
CA TYR A 147 15.87 1.63 8.17
C TYR A 147 17.11 0.75 8.16
N ARG A 148 17.93 0.82 9.20
CA ARG A 148 19.04 -0.09 9.41
C ARG A 148 18.53 -1.36 10.09
N VAL A 149 18.78 -2.48 9.46
CA VAL A 149 18.52 -3.81 9.98
C VAL A 149 19.82 -4.35 10.56
N LYS A 150 19.81 -4.78 11.81
CA LYS A 150 20.96 -5.39 12.49
C LYS A 150 20.59 -6.79 12.95
N PHE A 151 21.46 -7.77 12.75
CA PHE A 151 21.29 -9.08 13.34
C PHE A 151 22.65 -9.69 13.69
N GLU A 152 22.64 -10.72 14.54
CA GLU A 152 23.83 -11.47 14.94
C GLU A 152 23.62 -12.94 14.54
N PRO A 153 24.40 -13.49 13.59
CA PRO A 153 24.29 -14.88 13.20
C PRO A 153 24.84 -15.77 14.30
N VAL A 154 24.09 -16.82 14.64
CA VAL A 154 24.41 -17.79 15.70
C VAL A 154 24.83 -19.15 15.15
N GLU A 155 24.67 -19.37 13.84
CA GLU A 155 25.01 -20.61 13.13
C GLU A 155 25.98 -20.29 11.98
N VAL A 156 26.80 -21.27 11.57
CA VAL A 156 27.68 -21.12 10.39
C VAL A 156 26.89 -21.50 9.14
N GLY A 157 26.92 -20.65 8.11
CA GLY A 157 26.32 -20.91 6.80
C GLY A 157 25.61 -19.68 6.22
N ASP A 158 24.88 -19.89 5.13
CA ASP A 158 24.12 -18.82 4.45
C ASP A 158 22.96 -18.33 5.33
N HIS A 159 22.78 -17.01 5.34
CA HIS A 159 21.70 -16.29 6.03
C HIS A 159 21.02 -15.32 5.06
#